data_AF-A0A7W8YLE0-F1
#
_entry.id   AF-A0A7W8YLE0-F1
#
_cell.length_a   1.000
_cell.length_b   1.000
_cell.length_c   1.000
_cell.angle_alpha   90.00
_cell.angle_beta   90.00
_cell.angle_gamma   90.00
#
_symmetry.space_group_name_H-M   'P 1'
#
loop_
_entity.id
_entity.type
_entity.pdbx_description
1 polymer ?
#
loop_
_entity_poly.entity_id
_entity_poly.type
_entity_poly.pdbx_seq_one_letter_code
_entity_poly.pdbx_strand_id
1 'polypeptide(L)'
;MNNSEKMSKRLEVLFLKTKILCFGRYALEVPREAELILGDASLPSTIETTKGKLVENDDRILKAIRKIETNDSSAEIVYNGKGPLENSWQIQYFDSKFAKEDGALYFKTYVTKGDLTFILMGSIPKGGTIASAAAKQLMRAKSLRLRDSDKVPAEPGYCIEAGFMSEDDYDNQEMVDAGLYLPSFPDVAFSVTANKDAYSDYPPEEFEKKVRVELSLLARTQQAKDQQGKTTRSVPCCVKASATCSTGMAKSH
;
A
#
# COMPACT_ATOMS: atom_id res chain seq x y z
N MET A 1 15.27 7.06 33.19
CA MET A 1 16.16 6.12 32.47
C MET A 1 16.59 6.81 31.17
N ASN A 2 17.75 7.48 31.15
CA ASN A 2 18.30 8.11 29.95
C ASN A 2 19.43 7.23 29.42
N ASN A 3 19.10 6.25 28.57
CA ASN A 3 20.09 5.71 27.65
C ASN A 3 20.08 6.60 26.41
N SER A 4 20.85 7.70 26.42
CA SER A 4 21.28 8.28 25.15
C SER A 4 22.40 7.37 24.65
N GLU A 5 22.05 6.34 23.89
CA GLU A 5 23.06 5.61 23.14
C GLU A 5 23.81 6.62 22.26
N LYS A 6 25.11 6.73 22.50
CA LYS A 6 25.96 7.68 21.79
C LYS A 6 25.98 7.28 20.32
N MET A 7 25.34 8.07 19.47
CA MET A 7 25.34 7.84 18.03
C MET A 7 26.79 7.74 17.52
N SER A 8 27.02 6.83 16.57
CA SER A 8 28.32 6.78 15.93
C SER A 8 28.56 8.10 15.18
N LYS A 9 29.82 8.55 15.09
CA LYS A 9 30.18 9.76 14.31
C LYS A 9 29.65 9.71 12.88
N ARG A 10 29.59 8.51 12.28
CA ARG A 10 29.06 8.30 10.93
C ARG A 10 27.56 8.60 10.84
N LEU A 11 26.78 8.19 11.84
CA LEU A 11 25.35 8.53 11.92
C LEU A 11 25.14 10.00 12.26
N GLU A 12 25.94 10.58 13.15
CA GLU A 12 25.88 12.02 13.46
C GLU A 12 26.07 12.86 12.19
N VAL A 13 27.08 12.54 11.38
CA VAL A 13 27.35 13.21 10.10
C VAL A 13 26.19 13.05 9.11
N LEU A 14 25.58 11.87 9.07
CA LEU A 14 24.47 11.57 8.15
C LEU A 14 23.24 12.45 8.41
N PHE A 15 22.95 12.75 9.69
CA PHE A 15 21.82 13.57 10.10
C PHE A 15 22.12 15.08 10.20
N LEU A 16 23.33 15.54 9.81
CA LEU A 16 23.64 16.98 9.74
C LEU A 16 22.76 17.73 8.72
N LYS A 17 22.26 17.04 7.70
CA LYS A 17 21.32 17.57 6.73
C LYS A 17 20.17 16.59 6.56
N THR A 18 18.97 17.05 6.88
CA THR A 18 17.76 16.26 6.80
C THR A 18 16.79 16.81 5.75
N LYS A 19 15.80 16.00 5.41
CA LYS A 19 14.60 16.37 4.67
C LYS A 19 13.40 15.63 5.27
N ILE A 20 12.20 16.11 5.00
CA ILE A 20 10.97 15.42 5.41
C ILE A 20 10.42 14.67 4.20
N LEU A 21 10.14 13.38 4.40
CA LEU A 21 9.44 12.53 3.45
C LEU A 21 8.00 12.30 3.91
N CYS A 22 7.09 12.07 2.96
CA CYS A 22 5.67 11.84 3.22
C CYS A 22 5.19 10.56 2.55
N PHE A 23 4.49 9.70 3.29
CA PHE A 23 3.87 8.45 2.82
C PHE A 23 2.63 8.12 3.66
N GLY A 24 1.53 7.73 3.00
CA GLY A 24 0.23 7.60 3.67
C GLY A 24 -0.10 8.87 4.46
N ARG A 25 -0.50 8.74 5.72
CA ARG A 25 -0.75 9.88 6.63
C ARG A 25 0.48 10.31 7.44
N TYR A 26 1.67 9.77 7.17
CA TYR A 26 2.87 9.97 7.99
C TYR A 26 3.89 10.87 7.30
N ALA A 27 4.64 11.58 8.13
CA ALA A 27 5.83 12.32 7.73
C ALA A 27 7.03 11.85 8.57
N LEU A 28 8.18 11.64 7.92
CA LEU A 28 9.42 11.25 8.58
C LEU A 28 10.54 12.21 8.21
N GLU A 29 11.24 12.70 9.24
CA GLU A 29 12.51 13.38 9.05
C GLU A 29 13.62 12.34 8.84
N VAL A 30 14.32 12.46 7.72
CA VAL A 30 15.34 11.50 7.28
C VAL A 30 16.60 12.23 6.81
N PRO A 31 17.76 11.55 6.72
CA PRO A 31 18.93 12.10 6.06
C PRO A 31 18.62 12.59 4.65
N ARG A 32 19.28 13.66 4.22
CA ARG A 32 19.05 14.26 2.89
C ARG A 32 19.24 13.27 1.73
N GLU A 33 20.16 12.33 1.89
CA GLU A 33 20.44 11.27 0.91
C GLU A 33 19.37 10.17 0.85
N ALA A 34 18.48 10.08 1.84
CA ALA A 34 17.53 8.98 1.92
C ALA A 34 16.57 8.97 0.73
N GLU A 35 16.37 7.81 0.13
CA GLU A 35 15.44 7.59 -0.96
C GLU A 35 14.21 6.86 -0.42
N LEU A 36 13.02 7.41 -0.73
CA LEU A 36 11.75 6.80 -0.37
C LEU A 36 11.38 5.77 -1.42
N ILE A 37 11.17 4.54 -0.99
CA ILE A 37 10.63 3.46 -1.81
C ILE A 37 9.22 3.19 -1.30
N LEU A 38 8.20 3.64 -2.02
CA LEU A 38 6.82 3.36 -1.64
C LEU A 38 6.48 1.91 -2.02
N GLY A 39 5.97 1.17 -1.05
CA GLY A 39 5.38 -0.15 -1.27
C GLY A 39 3.89 -0.03 -1.58
N ASP A 40 3.16 -1.11 -1.31
CA ASP A 40 1.72 -1.13 -1.50
C ASP A 40 1.03 -0.13 -0.56
N ALA A 41 0.05 0.59 -1.11
CA ALA A 41 -0.80 1.51 -0.38
C ALA A 41 -2.28 1.18 -0.63
N SER A 42 -2.98 0.78 0.43
CA SER A 42 -4.43 0.57 0.43
C SER A 42 -5.09 1.65 1.28
N LEU A 43 -5.56 2.71 0.63
CA LEU A 43 -6.03 3.94 1.27
C LEU A 43 -7.23 4.52 0.48
N PRO A 44 -8.49 4.16 0.75
CA PRO A 44 -9.05 2.99 1.44
C PRO A 44 -9.09 1.70 0.58
N SER A 45 -8.56 1.79 -0.63
CA SER A 45 -8.35 0.69 -1.56
C SER A 45 -7.03 0.94 -2.29
N THR A 46 -6.50 -0.07 -2.96
CA THR A 46 -5.21 0.03 -3.66
C THR A 46 -5.17 1.22 -4.61
N ILE A 47 -4.07 1.97 -4.53
CA ILE A 47 -3.71 3.04 -5.46
C ILE A 47 -2.34 2.71 -6.06
N GLU A 48 -2.25 2.69 -7.39
CA GLU A 48 -0.99 2.52 -8.10
C GLU A 48 -0.68 3.79 -8.92
N THR A 49 0.60 4.07 -9.15
CA THR A 49 1.04 5.17 -10.03
C THR A 49 1.85 4.60 -11.18
N THR A 50 1.58 5.08 -12.40
CA THR A 50 2.35 4.72 -13.59
C THR A 50 2.72 5.96 -14.39
N LYS A 51 3.86 5.91 -15.08
CA LYS A 51 4.28 6.98 -16.01
C LYS A 51 3.53 6.88 -17.34
N GLY A 52 3.31 8.02 -17.96
CA GLY A 52 2.68 8.15 -19.28
C GLY A 52 1.19 8.45 -19.18
N LYS A 53 0.73 9.31 -20.10
CA LYS A 53 -0.69 9.66 -20.27
C LYS A 53 -1.45 8.47 -20.83
N LEU A 54 -2.69 8.29 -20.40
CA LEU A 54 -3.58 7.27 -20.97
C LEU A 54 -4.18 7.80 -22.27
N VAL A 55 -4.18 6.97 -23.32
CA VAL A 55 -4.90 7.22 -24.57
C VAL A 55 -5.97 6.17 -24.79
N GLU A 56 -6.91 6.43 -25.69
CA GLU A 56 -7.84 5.39 -26.11
C GLU A 56 -7.06 4.21 -26.73
N ASN A 57 -7.43 2.98 -26.39
CA ASN A 57 -6.71 1.75 -26.75
C ASN A 57 -5.28 1.64 -26.18
N ASP A 58 -5.00 2.30 -25.06
CA ASP A 58 -3.73 2.13 -24.35
C ASP A 58 -3.48 0.65 -23.99
N ASP A 59 -2.27 0.17 -24.26
CA ASP A 59 -1.84 -1.20 -23.96
C ASP A 59 -2.07 -1.58 -22.49
N ARG A 60 -2.02 -0.62 -21.56
CA ARG A 60 -2.29 -0.87 -20.13
C ARG A 60 -3.73 -1.27 -19.89
N ILE A 61 -4.70 -0.66 -20.59
CA ILE A 61 -6.12 -1.03 -20.52
C ILE A 61 -6.28 -2.45 -21.07
N LEU A 62 -5.73 -2.72 -22.26
CA LEU A 62 -5.84 -4.03 -22.92
C LEU A 62 -5.21 -5.14 -22.07
N LYS A 63 -4.04 -4.88 -21.48
CA LYS A 63 -3.39 -5.82 -20.55
C LYS A 63 -4.21 -6.03 -19.28
N ALA A 64 -4.86 -4.99 -18.75
CA ALA A 64 -5.70 -5.12 -17.57
C ALA A 64 -6.93 -6.00 -17.84
N ILE A 65 -7.61 -5.80 -18.97
CA ILE A 65 -8.75 -6.61 -19.40
C ILE A 65 -8.31 -8.08 -19.58
N ARG A 66 -7.24 -8.33 -20.33
CA ARG A 66 -6.70 -9.69 -20.51
C ARG A 66 -6.35 -10.35 -19.18
N LYS A 67 -5.77 -9.59 -18.24
CA LYS A 67 -5.44 -10.12 -16.90
C LYS A 67 -6.71 -10.53 -16.14
N ILE A 68 -7.77 -9.72 -16.19
CA ILE A 68 -9.06 -10.05 -15.57
C ILE A 68 -9.61 -11.36 -16.17
N GLU A 69 -9.68 -11.46 -17.49
CA GLU A 69 -10.21 -12.63 -18.21
C GLU A 69 -9.35 -13.89 -18.05
N THR A 70 -8.03 -13.73 -17.89
CA THR A 70 -7.10 -14.86 -17.70
C THR A 70 -7.12 -15.38 -16.27
N ASN A 71 -7.32 -14.50 -15.29
CA ASN A 71 -7.39 -14.89 -13.89
C ASN A 71 -8.62 -15.76 -13.61
N ASP A 72 -9.75 -15.47 -14.24
CA ASP A 72 -10.95 -16.29 -14.20
C ASP A 72 -11.72 -16.17 -15.52
N SER A 73 -11.92 -17.29 -16.21
CA SER A 73 -12.67 -17.34 -17.48
C SER A 73 -14.14 -16.95 -17.36
N SER A 74 -14.68 -16.91 -16.13
CA SER A 74 -16.04 -16.46 -15.82
C SER A 74 -16.12 -14.97 -15.44
N ALA A 75 -14.99 -14.26 -15.44
CA ALA A 75 -14.97 -12.81 -15.27
C ALA A 75 -15.74 -12.12 -16.39
N GLU A 76 -16.36 -10.98 -16.07
CA GLU A 76 -17.19 -10.23 -17.00
C GLU A 76 -16.87 -8.75 -16.94
N ILE A 77 -16.52 -8.16 -18.08
CA ILE A 77 -16.36 -6.71 -18.23
C ILE A 77 -17.73 -6.09 -18.50
N VAL A 78 -18.23 -5.31 -17.54
CA VAL A 78 -19.54 -4.63 -17.60
C VAL A 78 -19.43 -3.27 -18.29
N TYR A 79 -18.31 -2.58 -18.10
CA TYR A 79 -18.05 -1.27 -18.70
C TYR A 79 -16.57 -1.09 -18.99
N ASN A 80 -16.24 -0.47 -20.13
CA ASN A 80 -14.90 -0.11 -20.52
C ASN A 80 -14.96 1.19 -21.34
N GLY A 81 -14.64 2.32 -20.73
CA GLY A 81 -14.82 3.60 -21.39
C GLY A 81 -14.29 4.78 -20.59
N LYS A 82 -14.72 5.98 -20.98
CA LYS A 82 -14.41 7.22 -20.26
C LYS A 82 -14.77 7.09 -18.78
N GLY A 83 -13.84 7.51 -17.93
CA GLY A 83 -14.01 7.47 -16.49
C GLY A 83 -14.82 8.66 -15.96
N PRO A 84 -14.87 8.81 -14.63
CA PRO A 84 -15.68 9.84 -13.96
C PRO A 84 -15.13 11.27 -14.13
N LEU A 85 -13.94 11.45 -14.70
CA LEU A 85 -13.30 12.73 -15.04
C LEU A 85 -12.93 12.76 -16.53
N GLU A 86 -12.76 13.97 -17.09
CA GLU A 86 -12.39 14.18 -18.51
C GLU A 86 -11.13 13.41 -18.93
N ASN A 87 -10.08 13.47 -18.11
CA ASN A 87 -8.80 12.77 -18.35
C ASN A 87 -8.72 11.44 -17.59
N SER A 88 -9.79 10.65 -17.65
CA SER A 88 -9.85 9.36 -16.97
C SER A 88 -10.52 8.28 -17.81
N TRP A 89 -10.20 7.03 -17.48
CA TRP A 89 -10.80 5.83 -18.07
C TRP A 89 -11.21 4.89 -16.95
N GLN A 90 -12.26 4.10 -17.15
CA GLN A 90 -12.74 3.18 -16.14
C GLN A 90 -13.14 1.84 -16.76
N ILE A 91 -12.71 0.78 -16.09
CA ILE A 91 -13.19 -0.58 -16.30
C ILE A 91 -14.08 -0.93 -15.10
N GLN A 92 -15.29 -1.42 -15.36
CA GLN A 92 -16.14 -2.04 -14.34
C GLN A 92 -16.31 -3.50 -14.69
N TYR A 93 -16.14 -4.39 -13.71
CA TYR A 93 -16.11 -5.81 -13.98
C TYR A 93 -16.47 -6.65 -12.75
N PHE A 94 -16.97 -7.85 -13.00
CA PHE A 94 -16.98 -8.94 -12.03
C PHE A 94 -15.74 -9.80 -12.28
N ASP A 95 -14.96 -10.09 -11.24
CA ASP A 95 -13.73 -10.87 -11.37
C ASP A 95 -13.96 -12.39 -11.41
N SER A 96 -15.20 -12.82 -11.18
CA SER A 96 -15.63 -14.22 -11.19
C SER A 96 -17.16 -14.31 -11.26
N LYS A 97 -17.68 -15.50 -11.58
CA LYS A 97 -19.12 -15.78 -11.46
C LYS A 97 -19.67 -15.55 -10.04
N PHE A 98 -18.87 -15.82 -9.01
CA PHE A 98 -19.29 -15.65 -7.61
C PHE A 98 -19.43 -14.17 -7.27
N ALA A 99 -18.47 -13.34 -7.71
CA ALA A 99 -18.60 -11.90 -7.56
C ALA A 99 -19.84 -11.36 -8.29
N LYS A 100 -20.20 -11.93 -9.44
CA LYS A 100 -21.45 -11.55 -10.13
C LYS A 100 -22.70 -11.95 -9.34
N GLU A 101 -22.74 -13.18 -8.83
CA GLU A 101 -23.84 -13.69 -7.99
C GLU A 101 -24.02 -12.86 -6.71
N ASP A 102 -22.91 -12.44 -6.09
CA ASP A 102 -22.88 -11.60 -4.90
C ASP A 102 -23.06 -10.11 -5.19
N GLY A 103 -23.11 -9.72 -6.47
CA GLY A 103 -23.18 -8.31 -6.88
C GLY A 103 -21.92 -7.50 -6.55
N ALA A 104 -20.78 -8.14 -6.32
CA ALA A 104 -19.48 -7.53 -6.03
C ALA A 104 -18.83 -6.94 -7.29
N LEU A 105 -19.38 -5.83 -7.80
CA LEU A 105 -18.80 -5.11 -8.93
C LEU A 105 -17.52 -4.39 -8.51
N TYR A 106 -16.45 -4.60 -9.28
CA TYR A 106 -15.16 -3.92 -9.12
C TYR A 106 -15.01 -2.77 -10.11
N PHE A 107 -14.24 -1.78 -9.69
CA PHE A 107 -13.89 -0.59 -10.45
C PHE A 107 -12.37 -0.50 -10.55
N LYS A 108 -11.85 -0.32 -11.77
CA LYS A 108 -10.46 0.06 -12.01
C LYS A 108 -10.45 1.38 -12.78
N THR A 109 -10.16 2.47 -12.07
CA THR A 109 -10.24 3.83 -12.60
C THR A 109 -8.85 4.39 -12.82
N TYR A 110 -8.52 4.74 -14.06
CA TYR A 110 -7.27 5.39 -14.47
C TYR A 110 -7.49 6.90 -14.50
N VAL A 111 -6.71 7.67 -13.75
CA VAL A 111 -6.81 9.13 -13.67
C VAL A 111 -5.48 9.74 -14.09
N THR A 112 -5.47 10.42 -15.25
CA THR A 112 -4.26 11.07 -15.76
C THR A 112 -4.12 12.48 -15.19
N LYS A 113 -2.95 12.79 -14.62
CA LYS A 113 -2.56 14.13 -14.17
C LYS A 113 -1.13 14.40 -14.63
N GLY A 114 -0.95 15.41 -15.50
CA GLY A 114 0.35 15.67 -16.12
C GLY A 114 0.82 14.46 -16.94
N ASP A 115 2.03 13.98 -16.67
CA ASP A 115 2.61 12.80 -17.33
C ASP A 115 2.48 11.51 -16.50
N LEU A 116 1.61 11.51 -15.48
CA LEU A 116 1.35 10.37 -14.62
C LEU A 116 -0.10 9.91 -14.74
N THR A 117 -0.30 8.61 -14.60
CA THR A 117 -1.62 7.98 -14.49
C THR A 117 -1.72 7.25 -13.16
N PHE A 118 -2.69 7.66 -12.34
CA PHE A 118 -3.05 7.01 -11.08
C PHE A 118 -4.13 5.98 -11.33
N ILE A 119 -3.99 4.79 -10.74
CA ILE A 119 -4.93 3.69 -10.88
C ILE A 119 -5.61 3.49 -9.54
N LEU A 120 -6.90 3.80 -9.48
CA LEU A 120 -7.74 3.67 -8.31
C LEU A 120 -8.55 2.39 -8.41
N MET A 121 -8.33 1.47 -7.48
CA MET A 121 -9.19 0.30 -7.33
C MET A 121 -10.45 0.68 -6.54
N GLY A 122 -11.52 -0.09 -6.71
CA GLY A 122 -12.76 0.07 -5.94
C GLY A 122 -13.66 -1.13 -6.06
N SER A 123 -14.60 -1.23 -5.13
CA SER A 123 -15.68 -2.21 -5.16
C SER A 123 -16.94 -1.60 -4.55
N ILE A 124 -18.07 -2.28 -4.70
CA ILE A 124 -19.26 -1.94 -3.94
C ILE A 124 -18.99 -2.28 -2.46
N PRO A 125 -19.09 -1.32 -1.53
CA PRO A 125 -18.93 -1.62 -0.11
C PRO A 125 -20.07 -2.50 0.38
N LYS A 126 -19.87 -3.22 1.48
CA LYS A 126 -20.92 -4.06 2.08
C LYS A 126 -22.17 -3.22 2.37
N GLY A 127 -23.33 -3.64 1.84
CA GLY A 127 -24.59 -2.90 1.96
C GLY A 127 -24.68 -1.62 1.11
N GLY A 128 -23.70 -1.37 0.25
CA GLY A 128 -23.69 -0.25 -0.69
C GLY A 128 -24.41 -0.53 -2.00
N THR A 129 -24.36 0.45 -2.90
CA THR A 129 -24.92 0.34 -4.25
C THR A 129 -23.87 0.71 -5.30
N ILE A 130 -24.14 0.37 -6.56
CA ILE A 130 -23.30 0.82 -7.69
C ILE A 130 -23.17 2.35 -7.68
N ALA A 131 -24.26 3.07 -7.39
CA ALA A 131 -24.28 4.53 -7.33
C ALA A 131 -23.38 5.08 -6.21
N SER A 132 -23.41 4.49 -5.01
CA SER A 132 -22.54 4.93 -3.90
C SER A 132 -21.07 4.62 -4.17
N ALA A 133 -20.76 3.46 -4.77
CA ALA A 133 -19.41 3.11 -5.19
C ALA A 133 -18.87 4.05 -6.27
N ALA A 134 -19.68 4.36 -7.29
CA ALA A 134 -19.33 5.31 -8.34
C ALA A 134 -19.10 6.74 -7.79
N ALA A 135 -19.94 7.18 -6.86
CA ALA A 135 -19.76 8.47 -6.17
C ALA A 135 -18.44 8.51 -5.38
N LYS A 136 -18.11 7.44 -4.63
CA LYS A 136 -16.83 7.32 -3.91
C LYS A 136 -15.64 7.34 -4.88
N GLN A 137 -15.73 6.66 -6.02
CA GLN A 137 -14.70 6.69 -7.06
C GLN A 137 -14.49 8.10 -7.64
N LEU A 138 -15.57 8.82 -7.95
CA LEU A 138 -15.50 10.20 -8.42
C LEU A 138 -14.83 11.12 -7.37
N MET A 139 -15.22 11.01 -6.11
CA MET A 139 -14.64 11.82 -5.03
C MET A 139 -13.14 11.55 -4.87
N ARG A 140 -12.73 10.27 -4.82
CA ARG A 140 -11.31 9.89 -4.76
C ARG A 140 -10.52 10.43 -5.96
N ALA A 141 -11.07 10.32 -7.16
CA ALA A 141 -10.42 10.83 -8.37
C ALA A 141 -10.28 12.38 -8.36
N LYS A 142 -11.26 13.10 -7.80
CA LYS A 142 -11.22 14.56 -7.64
C LYS A 142 -10.19 15.00 -6.59
N SER A 143 -10.10 14.28 -5.48
CA SER A 143 -9.16 14.58 -4.39
C SER A 143 -7.69 14.36 -4.76
N LEU A 144 -7.42 13.70 -5.90
CA LEU A 144 -6.08 13.34 -6.33
C LEU A 144 -5.39 14.49 -7.09
N ARG A 145 -4.22 14.90 -6.60
CA ARG A 145 -3.35 15.91 -7.20
C ARG A 145 -1.89 15.48 -7.23
N LEU A 146 -1.13 16.06 -8.17
CA LEU A 146 0.32 15.90 -8.22
C LEU A 146 0.96 16.54 -6.99
N ARG A 147 2.07 15.97 -6.55
CA ARG A 147 2.85 16.46 -5.40
C ARG A 147 4.32 16.15 -5.62
N ASP A 148 5.17 17.14 -5.39
CA ASP A 148 6.62 16.93 -5.38
C ASP A 148 7.03 16.01 -4.22
N SER A 149 8.03 15.16 -4.42
CA SER A 149 8.42 14.14 -3.45
C SER A 149 8.81 14.70 -2.09
N ASP A 150 9.36 15.91 -2.03
CA ASP A 150 9.85 16.60 -0.82
C ASP A 150 8.81 17.54 -0.18
N LYS A 151 7.60 17.64 -0.75
CA LYS A 151 6.53 18.46 -0.20
C LYS A 151 5.65 17.65 0.72
N VAL A 152 5.45 18.14 1.96
CA VAL A 152 4.46 17.60 2.90
C VAL A 152 3.22 18.51 2.87
N PRO A 153 2.05 17.98 2.46
CA PRO A 153 0.81 18.75 2.49
C PRO A 153 0.40 19.10 3.91
N ALA A 154 -0.16 20.30 4.09
CA ALA A 154 -0.69 20.77 5.38
C ALA A 154 -2.14 20.33 5.62
N GLU A 155 -2.85 19.95 4.55
CA GLU A 155 -4.24 19.47 4.61
C GLU A 155 -4.31 17.96 4.92
N PRO A 156 -5.38 17.47 5.56
CA PRO A 156 -5.58 16.05 5.79
C PRO A 156 -5.64 15.24 4.50
N GLY A 157 -4.96 14.09 4.50
CA GLY A 157 -5.01 13.15 3.39
C GLY A 157 -3.83 12.18 3.39
N TYR A 158 -3.58 11.63 2.21
CA TYR A 158 -2.60 10.58 2.01
C TYR A 158 -1.56 10.95 0.95
N CYS A 159 -0.28 10.87 1.30
CA CYS A 159 0.82 10.91 0.36
C CYS A 159 1.00 9.56 -0.33
N ILE A 160 0.94 9.59 -1.65
CA ILE A 160 1.20 8.45 -2.54
C ILE A 160 2.36 8.79 -3.47
N GLU A 161 2.77 7.84 -4.31
CA GLU A 161 3.87 8.05 -5.23
C GLU A 161 3.55 9.20 -6.19
N ALA A 162 4.39 10.25 -6.14
CA ALA A 162 4.28 11.49 -6.91
C ALA A 162 2.91 12.22 -6.80
N GLY A 163 2.14 11.91 -5.76
CA GLY A 163 0.78 12.41 -5.60
C GLY A 163 0.36 12.62 -4.15
N PHE A 164 -0.82 13.21 -4.03
CA PHE A 164 -1.53 13.38 -2.77
C PHE A 164 -3.03 13.23 -3.02
N MET A 165 -3.72 12.58 -2.08
CA MET A 165 -5.17 12.48 -2.07
C MET A 165 -5.70 13.16 -0.81
N SER A 166 -6.39 14.28 -0.96
CA SER A 166 -7.02 14.99 0.17
C SER A 166 -8.18 14.18 0.72
N GLU A 167 -8.15 13.93 2.02
CA GLU A 167 -9.15 13.11 2.69
C GLU A 167 -9.07 13.24 4.22
N ASP A 168 -10.21 13.48 4.84
CA ASP A 168 -10.39 13.71 6.27
C ASP A 168 -11.30 12.68 6.95
N ASP A 169 -11.65 11.61 6.23
CA ASP A 169 -12.45 10.50 6.73
C ASP A 169 -11.53 9.37 7.26
N TYR A 170 -11.67 9.10 8.55
CA TYR A 170 -10.87 8.10 9.26
C TYR A 170 -11.67 6.80 9.49
N ASP A 171 -12.68 6.50 8.68
CA ASP A 171 -13.52 5.31 8.89
C ASP A 171 -13.05 4.09 8.10
N ASN A 172 -12.08 4.26 7.19
CA ASN A 172 -11.61 3.17 6.34
C ASN A 172 -10.36 2.48 6.92
N GLN A 173 -10.19 1.19 6.62
CA GLN A 173 -8.93 0.49 6.84
C GLN A 173 -7.84 1.09 5.93
N GLU A 174 -6.67 1.33 6.51
CA GLU A 174 -5.56 2.01 5.86
C GLU A 174 -4.29 1.17 6.07
N MET A 175 -3.64 0.79 4.98
CA MET A 175 -2.34 0.13 5.03
C MET A 175 -1.38 0.82 4.07
N VAL A 176 -0.17 1.11 4.55
CA VAL A 176 0.91 1.70 3.75
C VAL A 176 2.25 1.13 4.16
N ASP A 177 3.05 0.75 3.17
CA ASP A 177 4.43 0.33 3.33
C ASP A 177 5.38 1.37 2.70
N ALA A 178 6.45 1.68 3.42
CA ALA A 178 7.51 2.57 2.94
C ALA A 178 8.89 2.02 3.31
N GLY A 179 9.77 1.90 2.32
CA GLY A 179 11.19 1.66 2.50
C GLY A 179 11.97 2.97 2.49
N LEU A 180 13.03 3.04 3.30
CA LEU A 180 14.05 4.08 3.22
C LEU A 180 15.38 3.44 2.86
N TYR A 181 15.92 3.84 1.71
CA TYR A 181 17.23 3.45 1.26
C TYR A 181 18.24 4.57 1.53
N LEU A 182 19.41 4.23 2.06
CA LEU A 182 20.49 5.16 2.36
C LEU A 182 21.71 4.80 1.50
N PRO A 183 22.04 5.57 0.46
CA PRO A 183 23.17 5.25 -0.42
C PRO A 183 24.50 5.10 0.32
N SER A 184 24.73 5.86 1.40
CA SER A 184 25.95 5.72 2.22
C SER A 184 25.97 4.45 3.07
N PHE A 185 24.87 3.71 3.16
CA PHE A 185 24.72 2.46 3.93
C PHE A 185 23.97 1.41 3.10
N PRO A 186 24.55 0.94 1.98
CA PRO A 186 23.83 0.09 1.03
C PRO A 186 23.42 -1.28 1.60
N ASP A 187 24.07 -1.73 2.67
CA ASP A 187 23.78 -2.99 3.37
C ASP A 187 22.64 -2.85 4.40
N VAL A 188 22.07 -1.65 4.56
CA VAL A 188 21.03 -1.35 5.53
C VAL A 188 19.74 -0.94 4.82
N ALA A 189 18.64 -1.62 5.15
CA ALA A 189 17.31 -1.28 4.70
C ALA A 189 16.44 -0.93 5.91
N PHE A 190 15.74 0.19 5.83
CA PHE A 190 14.71 0.55 6.80
C PHE A 190 13.35 0.39 6.12
N SER A 191 12.39 -0.16 6.85
CA SER A 191 10.99 -0.23 6.40
C SER A 191 10.09 0.25 7.51
N VAL A 192 9.01 0.93 7.11
CA VAL A 192 7.95 1.43 7.97
C VAL A 192 6.65 0.93 7.37
N THR A 193 5.94 0.12 8.14
CA THR A 193 4.59 -0.34 7.82
C THR A 193 3.64 0.32 8.78
N ALA A 194 2.61 0.96 8.25
CA ALA A 194 1.46 1.38 9.03
C ALA A 194 0.25 0.57 8.58
N ASN A 195 -0.41 -0.08 9.54
CA ASN A 195 -1.63 -0.84 9.32
C ASN A 195 -2.63 -0.44 10.40
N LYS A 196 -3.60 0.36 9.99
CA LYS A 196 -4.68 0.83 10.84
C LYS A 196 -5.62 -0.33 11.14
N ASP A 197 -6.01 -0.45 12.40
CA ASP A 197 -6.92 -1.48 12.89
C ASP A 197 -6.39 -2.92 12.71
N ALA A 198 -5.07 -3.11 12.59
CA ALA A 198 -4.43 -4.42 12.42
C ALA A 198 -4.77 -5.46 13.51
N TYR A 199 -5.31 -5.01 14.64
CA TYR A 199 -5.68 -5.83 15.78
C TYR A 199 -7.12 -5.57 16.25
N SER A 200 -7.99 -5.04 15.38
CA SER A 200 -9.40 -4.75 15.73
C SER A 200 -10.22 -5.99 16.09
N ASP A 201 -9.75 -7.18 15.70
CA ASP A 201 -10.38 -8.46 16.06
C ASP A 201 -10.24 -8.78 17.56
N TYR A 202 -9.33 -8.10 18.27
CA TYR A 202 -9.16 -8.26 19.70
C TYR A 202 -9.97 -7.22 20.47
N PRO A 203 -10.73 -7.62 21.50
CA PRO A 203 -11.22 -6.69 22.50
C PRO A 203 -10.04 -5.88 23.08
N PRO A 204 -10.19 -4.56 23.36
CA PRO A 204 -9.07 -3.72 23.80
C PRO A 204 -8.29 -4.29 24.99
N GLU A 205 -8.99 -4.88 25.96
CA GLU A 205 -8.35 -5.51 27.11
C GLU A 205 -7.52 -6.75 26.76
N GLU A 206 -7.96 -7.53 25.78
CA GLU A 206 -7.22 -8.71 25.32
C GLU A 206 -5.99 -8.30 24.52
N PHE A 207 -6.13 -7.26 23.69
CA PHE A 207 -5.00 -6.67 22.98
C PHE A 207 -3.91 -6.22 23.94
N GLU A 208 -4.26 -5.42 24.97
CA GLU A 208 -3.27 -4.91 25.93
C GLU A 208 -2.60 -6.03 26.74
N LYS A 209 -3.36 -7.05 27.16
CA LYS A 209 -2.85 -8.11 28.06
C LYS A 209 -2.03 -9.17 27.32
N LYS A 210 -2.41 -9.54 26.09
CA LYS A 210 -1.79 -10.67 25.37
C LYS A 210 -0.97 -10.20 24.18
N VAL A 211 -1.57 -9.41 23.30
CA VAL A 211 -0.99 -9.09 21.99
C VAL A 211 0.11 -8.04 22.11
N ARG A 212 -0.11 -6.97 22.87
CA ARG A 212 0.83 -5.84 23.00
C ARG A 212 2.18 -6.25 23.59
N VAL A 213 2.17 -7.20 24.52
CA VAL A 213 3.38 -7.74 25.14
C VAL A 213 4.24 -8.50 24.12
N GLU A 214 3.61 -9.34 23.29
CA GLU A 214 4.26 -10.08 22.22
C GLU A 214 4.81 -9.17 21.12
N LEU A 215 4.13 -8.06 20.83
CA LEU A 215 4.56 -7.06 19.85
C LEU A 215 5.70 -6.17 20.33
N SER A 216 6.06 -6.22 21.62
CA SER A 216 7.16 -5.41 22.14
C SER A 216 8.45 -5.69 21.38
N LEU A 217 9.25 -4.64 21.12
CA LEU A 217 10.52 -4.78 20.42
C LEU A 217 11.42 -5.82 21.09
N LEU A 218 11.41 -5.90 22.41
CA LEU A 218 12.17 -6.88 23.18
C LEU A 218 11.71 -8.32 22.89
N ALA A 219 10.40 -8.59 22.93
CA ALA A 219 9.86 -9.90 22.62
C ALA A 219 10.17 -10.32 21.17
N ARG A 220 9.98 -9.41 20.21
CA ARG A 220 10.28 -9.65 18.79
C ARG A 220 11.78 -9.85 18.53
N THR A 221 12.64 -9.08 19.21
CA THR A 221 14.10 -9.22 19.12
C THR A 221 14.54 -10.56 19.70
N GLN A 222 13.96 -10.98 20.83
CA GLN A 222 14.25 -12.29 21.43
C GLN A 222 13.78 -13.43 20.51
N GLN A 223 12.56 -13.33 19.96
CA GLN A 223 12.04 -14.30 19.00
C GLN A 223 12.95 -14.43 17.76
N ALA A 224 13.42 -13.31 17.21
CA ALA A 224 14.36 -13.31 16.08
C ALA A 224 15.69 -13.98 16.45
N LYS A 225 16.22 -13.71 17.66
CA LYS A 225 17.42 -14.39 18.18
C LYS A 225 17.20 -15.89 18.34
N ASP A 226 16.05 -16.31 18.85
CA ASP A 226 15.72 -17.73 19.05
C ASP A 226 15.60 -18.47 17.70
N GLN A 227 15.07 -17.81 16.67
CA GLN A 227 15.01 -18.34 15.31
C GLN A 227 16.41 -18.45 14.67
N GLN A 228 17.27 -17.44 14.86
CA GLN A 228 18.65 -17.45 14.36
C GLN A 228 19.52 -18.47 15.10
N GLY A 229 19.35 -18.63 16.41
CA GLY A 229 20.07 -19.62 17.22
C GLY A 229 19.70 -21.07 16.90
N LYS A 230 18.54 -21.32 16.30
CA LYS A 230 18.11 -22.65 15.82
C LYS A 230 18.62 -23.00 14.43
N THR A 231 19.16 -22.04 13.67
CA THR A 231 19.61 -22.22 12.27
C THR A 231 21.12 -22.01 12.11
N THR A 232 21.95 -22.76 12.85
CA THR A 232 23.37 -22.93 12.51
C THR A 232 23.56 -23.92 11.36
N ARG A 233 23.08 -23.54 10.16
CA ARG A 233 23.73 -23.87 8.88
C ARG A 233 23.60 -22.65 7.98
N SER A 234 24.75 -22.08 7.64
CA SER A 234 24.94 -20.92 6.77
C SER A 234 24.03 -20.92 5.55
N VAL A 235 23.06 -20.01 5.53
CA VAL A 235 22.29 -19.59 4.34
C VAL A 235 22.11 -18.06 4.43
N PRO A 236 22.22 -17.29 3.33
CA PRO A 236 22.19 -15.83 3.36
C PRO A 236 20.90 -15.30 3.97
N CYS A 237 21.00 -14.15 4.62
CA CYS A 237 19.95 -13.48 5.36
C CYS A 237 18.74 -13.14 4.46
N CYS A 238 17.75 -14.03 4.39
CA CYS A 238 16.38 -13.71 4.02
C CYS A 238 15.51 -13.97 5.25
N VAL A 239 15.17 -12.91 5.99
CA VAL A 239 14.05 -12.96 6.92
C VAL A 239 12.79 -13.09 6.08
N LYS A 240 12.16 -14.27 6.15
CA LYS A 240 10.88 -14.55 5.48
C LYS A 240 9.84 -13.53 5.95
N ALA A 241 9.33 -12.74 5.01
CA ALA A 241 8.00 -12.16 5.12
C ALA A 241 6.99 -13.31 5.26
N SER A 242 6.02 -13.14 6.17
CA SER A 242 4.93 -14.08 6.34
C SER A 242 4.06 -14.10 5.09
N ALA A 243 4.37 -14.99 4.16
CA ALA A 243 3.47 -15.39 3.10
C ALA A 243 2.72 -16.65 3.57
N THR A 244 1.43 -16.53 3.82
CA THR A 244 0.51 -17.66 3.88
C THR A 244 0.52 -18.34 2.51
N CYS A 245 1.27 -19.44 2.41
CA CYS A 245 1.23 -20.32 1.25
C CYS A 245 0.27 -21.47 1.57
N SER A 246 -0.97 -21.38 1.07
CA SER A 246 -1.86 -22.52 0.98
C SER A 246 -1.38 -23.42 -0.16
N THR A 247 -0.79 -24.56 0.16
CA THR A 247 -0.58 -25.64 -0.81
C THR A 247 -1.34 -26.87 -0.35
N GLY A 248 -2.37 -27.18 -1.13
CA GLY A 248 -3.22 -28.35 -0.98
C GLY A 248 -2.48 -29.67 -1.14
N MET A 249 -3.12 -30.69 -0.59
CA MET A 249 -2.74 -32.09 -0.68
C MET A 249 -2.55 -32.54 -2.15
N ALA A 250 -1.38 -33.09 -2.44
CA ALA A 250 -1.23 -34.10 -3.48
C ALA A 250 -0.99 -35.45 -2.77
N LYS A 251 -1.99 -36.34 -2.80
CA LYS A 251 -1.80 -37.76 -2.53
C LYS A 251 -1.45 -38.45 -3.83
N SER A 252 -0.31 -39.13 -3.86
CA SER A 252 0.04 -40.12 -4.87
C SER A 252 0.33 -41.44 -4.15
N HIS A 253 -0.65 -42.35 -4.20
CA HIS A 253 -0.55 -43.79 -4.52
C HIS A 253 -1.90 -44.45 -4.26
#